data_AF-A0A2G6BRD3-F1
#
_entry.id   AF-A0A2G6BRD3-F1
#
_cell.length_a   1.000
_cell.length_b   1.000
_cell.length_c   1.000
_cell.angle_alpha   90.00
_cell.angle_beta   90.00
_cell.angle_gamma   90.00
#
_symmetry.space_group_name_H-M   'P 1'
#
loop_
_entity.id
_entity.type
_entity.pdbx_description
1 polymer ?
#
loop_
_entity_poly.entity_id
_entity_poly.type
_entity_poly.pdbx_seq_one_letter_code
_entity_poly.pdbx_strand_id
1 'polypeptide(L)'
;MNYAEKEFIISPAYLNNDDLLSEYRKLKNKSYSELNQNFPGRYRYRLANFASEIKLRNLIEIDEDEFKNTDEPEKYPTEYYENAYKQFDLLKIRYKGKSDARISVPETLQELWRQHKYSIMARNISLYKKTGHFVAEHNDLKYFSDIYAFLAVEMQKKPSKNAVLNVLQHMWGYISNASNLKKSEVPGLDLFSFFKEIQHCVKLSGQKYLYEQIALSELGIWINEKI
;
A
#
# COMPACT_ATOMS: atom_id res chain seq x y z
N MET A 1 31.72 -7.14 7.05
CA MET A 1 30.52 -6.83 6.25
C MET A 1 29.34 -7.28 7.09
N ASN A 2 28.71 -6.35 7.82
CA ASN A 2 27.64 -6.68 8.77
C ASN A 2 26.40 -7.11 7.98
N TYR A 3 25.87 -8.30 8.25
CA TYR A 3 24.66 -8.81 7.63
C TYR A 3 23.50 -7.88 8.03
N ALA A 4 23.03 -7.05 7.10
CA ALA A 4 21.81 -6.27 7.32
C ALA A 4 20.66 -7.24 7.61
N GLU A 5 19.94 -7.03 8.72
CA GLU A 5 18.66 -7.68 8.96
C GLU A 5 17.80 -7.50 7.71
N LYS A 6 17.28 -8.60 7.15
CA LYS A 6 16.41 -8.53 5.98
C LYS A 6 15.16 -7.71 6.32
N GLU A 7 14.82 -6.77 5.45
CA GLU A 7 13.69 -5.87 5.71
C GLU A 7 12.35 -6.53 5.36
N PHE A 8 11.35 -6.30 6.21
CA PHE A 8 9.96 -6.59 5.88
C PHE A 8 9.47 -5.62 4.80
N ILE A 9 9.16 -6.13 3.60
CA ILE A 9 8.71 -5.34 2.45
C ILE A 9 7.20 -5.38 2.23
N ILE A 10 6.49 -6.22 2.97
CA ILE A 10 5.03 -6.29 2.92
C ILE A 10 4.36 -4.98 3.32
N SER A 11 3.21 -4.71 2.69
CA SER A 11 2.41 -3.52 2.98
C SER A 11 2.06 -3.47 4.47
N PRO A 12 2.15 -2.29 5.12
CA PRO A 12 1.73 -2.14 6.52
C PRO A 12 0.24 -2.45 6.73
N ALA A 13 -0.54 -2.48 5.64
CA ALA A 13 -1.95 -2.87 5.67
C ALA A 13 -2.22 -4.29 6.21
N TYR A 14 -1.22 -5.17 6.15
CA TYR A 14 -1.28 -6.52 6.71
C TYR A 14 -0.93 -6.59 8.20
N LEU A 15 -0.33 -5.54 8.75
CA LEU A 15 0.04 -5.51 10.16
C LEU A 15 -1.18 -5.21 11.01
N ASN A 16 -1.18 -5.80 12.20
CA ASN A 16 -2.10 -5.45 13.25
C ASN A 16 -1.74 -4.08 13.87
N ASN A 17 -2.60 -3.50 14.69
CA ASN A 17 -2.41 -2.11 15.14
C ASN A 17 -1.18 -1.95 16.02
N ASP A 18 -0.90 -2.93 16.89
CA ASP A 18 0.26 -2.89 17.78
C ASP A 18 1.59 -2.96 17.01
N ASP A 19 1.72 -3.92 16.08
CA ASP A 19 2.92 -4.06 15.27
C ASP A 19 3.07 -2.86 14.31
N LEU A 20 1.96 -2.35 13.76
CA LEU A 20 1.97 -1.15 12.92
C LEU A 20 2.54 0.06 13.67
N LEU A 21 2.05 0.34 14.89
CA LEU A 21 2.52 1.45 15.71
C LEU A 21 3.95 1.24 16.23
N SER A 22 4.28 0.01 16.63
CA SER A 22 5.63 -0.35 17.07
C SER A 22 6.66 -0.11 15.96
N GLU A 23 6.40 -0.63 14.76
CA GLU A 23 7.31 -0.45 13.62
C GLU A 23 7.38 1.01 13.16
N TYR A 24 6.27 1.75 13.15
CA TYR A 24 6.29 3.20 12.86
C TYR A 24 7.17 3.97 13.85
N ARG A 25 7.04 3.72 15.16
CA ARG A 25 7.88 4.36 16.19
C ARG A 25 9.34 3.97 16.06
N LYS A 26 9.63 2.70 15.77
CA LYS A 26 11.01 2.23 15.53
C LYS A 26 11.62 2.92 14.32
N LEU A 27 10.87 3.08 13.22
CA LEU A 27 11.34 3.84 12.07
C LEU A 27 11.61 5.28 12.53
N LYS A 28 10.60 5.99 13.07
CA LYS A 28 10.73 7.40 13.49
C LYS A 28 11.87 7.68 14.48
N ASN A 29 12.14 6.78 15.42
CA ASN A 29 13.15 6.96 16.47
C ASN A 29 14.58 6.62 16.02
N LYS A 30 14.75 5.88 14.92
CA LYS A 30 16.10 5.59 14.45
C LYS A 30 16.65 6.86 13.80
N SER A 31 17.84 7.28 14.25
CA SER A 31 18.53 8.40 13.64
C SER A 31 18.62 8.17 12.13
N TYR A 32 18.27 9.19 11.35
CA TYR A 32 18.42 9.22 9.89
C TYR A 32 19.84 8.75 9.45
N SER A 33 20.85 8.94 10.31
CA SER A 33 22.25 8.56 10.05
C SER A 33 22.61 7.09 10.35
N GLU A 34 21.79 6.34 11.09
CA GLU A 34 22.16 4.99 11.59
C GLU A 34 21.66 3.84 10.72
N LEU A 35 20.54 4.01 10.02
CA LEU A 35 19.98 2.96 9.14
C LEU A 35 20.22 3.19 7.65
N ASN A 36 20.41 4.43 7.19
CA ASN A 36 20.13 4.80 5.80
C ASN A 36 21.12 5.75 5.14
N GLN A 37 22.39 5.72 5.53
CA GLN A 37 23.42 6.46 4.78
C GLN A 37 23.47 6.09 3.29
N ASN A 38 22.94 4.92 2.91
CA ASN A 38 22.97 4.41 1.54
C ASN A 38 21.64 4.55 0.76
N PHE A 39 20.45 4.64 1.42
CA PHE A 39 19.13 4.59 0.74
C PHE A 39 18.04 5.47 1.39
N PRO A 40 18.26 6.79 1.50
CA PRO A 40 17.36 7.71 2.20
C PRO A 40 15.94 7.79 1.61
N GLY A 41 15.77 7.66 0.29
CA GLY A 41 14.46 7.70 -0.36
C GLY A 41 13.59 6.50 0.00
N ARG A 42 14.16 5.29 0.01
CA ARG A 42 13.44 4.06 0.40
C ARG A 42 12.94 4.10 1.84
N TYR A 43 13.74 4.65 2.75
CA TYR A 43 13.32 4.85 4.13
C TYR A 43 12.14 5.80 4.26
N ARG A 44 12.22 6.97 3.60
CA ARG A 44 11.12 7.94 3.58
C ARG A 44 9.85 7.31 3.01
N TYR A 45 9.97 6.55 1.91
CA TYR A 45 8.85 5.81 1.34
C TYR A 45 8.26 4.80 2.33
N ARG A 46 9.10 4.01 3.02
CA ARG A 46 8.62 3.03 4.01
C ARG A 46 7.90 3.72 5.16
N LEU A 47 8.48 4.79 5.70
CA LEU A 47 7.88 5.57 6.79
C LEU A 47 6.54 6.20 6.35
N ALA A 48 6.47 6.74 5.12
CA ALA A 48 5.23 7.27 4.54
C ALA A 48 4.15 6.20 4.36
N ASN A 49 4.50 4.96 4.00
CA ASN A 49 3.56 3.83 3.96
C ASN A 49 2.92 3.59 5.33
N PHE A 50 3.73 3.52 6.39
CA PHE A 50 3.23 3.33 7.76
C PHE A 50 2.34 4.50 8.19
N ALA A 51 2.81 5.73 7.98
CA ALA A 51 2.07 6.94 8.30
C ALA A 51 0.69 6.98 7.60
N SER A 52 0.65 6.66 6.30
CA SER A 52 -0.60 6.64 5.52
C SER A 52 -1.57 5.57 6.01
N GLU A 53 -1.07 4.38 6.36
CA GLU A 53 -1.89 3.30 6.92
C GLU A 53 -2.45 3.66 8.31
N ILE A 54 -1.61 4.20 9.19
CA ILE A 54 -2.01 4.69 10.52
C ILE A 54 -3.10 5.75 10.41
N LYS A 55 -2.93 6.70 9.48
CA LYS A 55 -3.91 7.75 9.21
C LYS A 55 -5.21 7.19 8.66
N LEU A 56 -5.13 6.23 7.73
CA LEU A 56 -6.33 5.54 7.23
C LEU A 56 -7.06 4.82 8.38
N ARG A 57 -6.35 4.25 9.36
CA ARG A 57 -6.97 3.56 10.50
C ARG A 57 -7.34 4.48 11.67
N ASN A 58 -6.96 5.75 11.64
CA ASN A 58 -7.20 6.73 12.71
C ASN A 58 -6.65 6.28 14.08
N LEU A 59 -5.42 5.74 14.11
CA LEU A 59 -4.82 5.20 15.34
C LEU A 59 -4.13 6.26 16.20
N ILE A 60 -3.39 7.17 15.55
CA ILE A 60 -2.73 8.32 16.16
C ILE A 60 -2.74 9.49 15.18
N GLU A 61 -2.52 10.70 15.68
CA GLU A 61 -2.27 11.87 14.86
C GLU A 61 -0.91 11.75 14.16
N ILE A 62 -0.88 12.13 12.88
CA ILE A 62 0.30 12.08 12.02
C ILE A 62 0.45 13.47 11.41
N ASP A 63 1.61 14.09 11.61
CA ASP A 63 1.97 15.32 10.91
C ASP A 63 2.18 15.03 9.42
N GLU A 64 1.37 15.68 8.57
CA GLU A 64 1.41 15.50 7.13
C GLU A 64 2.69 16.07 6.50
N ASP A 65 3.33 17.03 7.17
CA ASP A 65 4.52 17.70 6.67
C ASP A 65 5.77 16.83 6.77
N GLU A 66 5.77 15.86 7.70
CA GLU A 66 6.89 14.91 7.91
C GLU A 66 7.16 14.01 6.69
N PHE A 67 6.18 13.82 5.79
CA PHE A 67 6.27 12.87 4.67
C PHE A 67 5.98 13.49 3.30
N LYS A 68 5.99 14.83 3.22
CA LYS A 68 5.94 15.56 1.94
C LYS A 68 7.18 15.26 1.10
N ASN A 69 7.02 15.27 -0.22
CA ASN A 69 8.10 15.07 -1.20
C ASN A 69 8.78 13.69 -1.10
N THR A 70 7.99 12.63 -1.03
CA THR A 70 8.53 11.28 -1.26
C THR A 70 8.78 11.12 -2.76
N ASP A 71 10.05 11.21 -3.16
CA ASP A 71 10.48 10.84 -4.51
C ASP A 71 10.42 9.33 -4.73
N GLU A 72 10.64 8.88 -5.96
CA GLU A 72 10.82 7.46 -6.22
C GLU A 72 11.98 6.92 -5.37
N PRO A 73 11.76 5.89 -4.54
CA PRO A 73 12.80 5.33 -3.70
C PRO A 73 13.90 4.70 -4.58
N GLU A 74 15.14 4.75 -4.08
CA GLU A 74 16.25 4.08 -4.72
C GLU A 74 15.98 2.57 -4.82
N LYS A 75 16.34 1.97 -5.95
CA LYS A 75 16.17 0.51 -6.14
C LYS A 75 17.08 -0.24 -5.17
N TYR A 76 16.48 -1.08 -4.34
CA TYR A 76 17.26 -2.02 -3.55
C TYR A 76 17.62 -3.27 -4.37
N PRO A 77 18.81 -3.85 -4.19
CA PRO A 77 19.10 -5.17 -4.72
C PRO A 77 18.11 -6.19 -4.15
N THR A 78 17.53 -7.04 -5.01
CA THR A 78 16.48 -8.00 -4.63
C THR A 78 16.94 -9.02 -3.57
N GLU A 79 18.25 -9.19 -3.40
CA GLU A 79 18.91 -10.09 -2.43
C GLU A 79 18.64 -9.74 -0.95
N TYR A 80 18.17 -8.53 -0.66
CA TYR A 80 17.84 -8.12 0.70
C TYR A 80 16.34 -8.18 1.04
N TYR A 81 15.53 -8.62 0.08
CA TYR A 81 14.15 -8.97 0.36
C TYR A 81 14.12 -10.34 1.03
N GLU A 82 13.58 -10.42 2.25
CA GLU A 82 13.18 -11.73 2.76
C GLU A 82 12.13 -12.32 1.82
N ASN A 83 12.17 -13.64 1.63
CA ASN A 83 11.19 -14.30 0.78
C ASN A 83 9.76 -13.91 1.24
N ALA A 84 8.95 -13.42 0.31
CA ALA A 84 7.63 -12.88 0.63
C ALA A 84 6.72 -13.90 1.29
N TYR A 85 6.74 -15.15 0.81
CA TYR A 85 5.97 -16.24 1.39
C TYR A 85 6.37 -16.46 2.86
N LYS A 86 7.66 -16.39 3.20
CA LYS A 86 8.11 -16.44 4.60
C LYS A 86 7.57 -15.28 5.43
N GLN A 87 7.56 -14.06 4.90
CA GLN A 87 7.00 -12.90 5.62
C GLN A 87 5.51 -13.08 5.90
N PHE A 88 4.73 -13.54 4.91
CA PHE A 88 3.31 -13.81 5.08
C PHE A 88 3.04 -14.99 6.02
N ASP A 89 3.82 -16.06 5.96
CA ASP A 89 3.70 -17.19 6.90
C ASP A 89 3.99 -16.76 8.34
N LEU A 90 5.02 -15.92 8.55
CA LEU A 90 5.29 -15.34 9.85
C LEU A 90 4.10 -14.53 10.36
N LEU A 91 3.45 -13.72 9.51
CA LEU A 91 2.25 -13.00 9.89
C LEU A 91 1.07 -13.94 10.21
N LYS A 92 0.85 -14.99 9.41
CA LYS A 92 -0.22 -15.99 9.66
C LYS A 92 -0.05 -16.64 11.04
N ILE A 93 1.18 -17.02 11.38
CA ILE A 93 1.50 -17.61 12.69
C ILE A 93 1.29 -16.58 13.79
N ARG A 94 1.85 -15.38 13.63
CA ARG A 94 1.82 -14.30 14.64
C ARG A 94 0.41 -13.79 14.94
N TYR A 95 -0.46 -13.78 13.93
CA TYR A 95 -1.82 -13.24 14.02
C TYR A 95 -2.91 -14.31 14.07
N LYS A 96 -2.55 -15.59 14.28
CA LYS A 96 -3.54 -16.65 14.48
C LYS A 96 -4.47 -16.29 15.65
N GLY A 97 -5.75 -16.07 15.34
CA GLY A 97 -6.77 -15.69 16.33
C GLY A 97 -6.78 -14.20 16.72
N LYS A 98 -6.05 -13.32 16.02
CA LYS A 98 -6.08 -11.86 16.19
C LYS A 98 -6.72 -11.20 14.96
N SER A 99 -7.52 -10.15 15.16
CA SER A 99 -8.42 -9.63 14.10
C SER A 99 -8.28 -8.13 13.80
N ASP A 100 -7.20 -7.47 14.23
CA ASP A 100 -7.07 -6.01 14.16
C ASP A 100 -6.22 -5.50 12.97
N ALA A 101 -5.74 -6.40 12.09
CA ALA A 101 -5.20 -5.99 10.80
C ALA A 101 -6.32 -5.54 9.86
N ARG A 102 -6.06 -4.50 9.02
CA ARG A 102 -7.07 -4.01 8.06
C ARG A 102 -7.32 -5.01 6.94
N ILE A 103 -6.23 -5.60 6.41
CA ILE A 103 -6.29 -6.56 5.32
C ILE A 103 -5.81 -7.91 5.86
N SER A 104 -6.63 -8.95 5.69
CA SER A 104 -6.21 -10.31 5.98
C SER A 104 -5.02 -10.71 5.12
N VAL A 105 -4.10 -11.47 5.71
CA VAL A 105 -2.99 -12.07 4.96
C VAL A 105 -3.57 -12.95 3.84
N PRO A 106 -3.18 -12.75 2.57
CA PRO A 106 -3.72 -13.54 1.48
C PRO A 106 -3.32 -15.02 1.61
N GLU A 107 -4.30 -15.88 1.45
CA GLU A 107 -4.15 -17.33 1.44
C GLU A 107 -4.10 -17.90 0.03
N THR A 108 -4.52 -17.11 -0.97
CA THR A 108 -4.53 -17.49 -2.39
C THR A 108 -3.86 -16.44 -3.27
N LEU A 109 -3.49 -16.82 -4.49
CA LEU A 109 -2.94 -15.90 -5.46
C LEU A 109 -3.97 -14.85 -5.89
N GLN A 110 -5.23 -15.26 -5.97
CA GLN A 110 -6.36 -14.38 -6.28
C GLN A 110 -6.56 -13.30 -5.22
N GLU A 111 -6.47 -13.64 -3.93
CA GLU A 111 -6.54 -12.66 -2.85
C GLU A 111 -5.37 -11.69 -2.88
N LEU A 112 -4.15 -12.21 -3.07
CA LEU A 112 -2.96 -11.39 -3.21
C LEU A 112 -3.15 -10.37 -4.34
N TRP A 113 -3.55 -10.84 -5.52
CA TRP A 113 -3.79 -9.97 -6.67
C TRP A 113 -4.91 -8.96 -6.40
N ARG A 114 -6.04 -9.42 -5.86
CA ARG A 114 -7.21 -8.58 -5.55
C ARG A 114 -6.84 -7.41 -4.65
N GLN A 115 -5.98 -7.61 -3.65
CA GLN A 115 -5.57 -6.58 -2.69
C GLN A 115 -4.60 -5.55 -3.29
N HIS A 116 -3.83 -5.92 -4.32
CA HIS A 116 -2.78 -5.08 -4.92
C HIS A 116 -3.18 -4.39 -6.23
N LYS A 117 -4.22 -4.89 -6.90
CA LYS A 117 -4.46 -4.57 -8.32
C LYS A 117 -4.62 -3.08 -8.64
N TYR A 118 -5.25 -2.28 -7.76
CA TYR A 118 -5.38 -0.83 -8.00
C TYR A 118 -4.05 -0.10 -7.87
N SER A 119 -3.18 -0.50 -6.91
CA SER A 119 -1.83 0.05 -6.80
C SER A 119 -1.00 -0.26 -8.05
N ILE A 120 -1.18 -1.44 -8.66
CA ILE A 120 -0.51 -1.81 -9.92
C ILE A 120 -1.12 -1.06 -11.11
N MET A 121 -2.45 -0.96 -11.17
CA MET A 121 -3.14 -0.25 -12.23
C MET A 121 -2.71 1.22 -12.33
N ALA A 122 -2.44 1.87 -11.19
CA ALA A 122 -1.97 3.26 -11.14
C ALA A 122 -0.57 3.44 -11.76
N ARG A 123 0.18 2.37 -11.97
CA ARG A 123 1.59 2.41 -12.41
C ARG A 123 1.79 1.80 -13.79
N ASN A 124 1.14 0.66 -14.04
CA ASN A 124 1.36 -0.10 -15.25
C ASN A 124 0.10 -0.89 -15.63
N ILE A 125 -0.69 -0.30 -16.54
CA ILE A 125 -1.94 -0.89 -17.02
C ILE A 125 -1.73 -2.18 -17.81
N SER A 126 -0.63 -2.28 -18.57
CA SER A 126 -0.29 -3.48 -19.35
C SER A 126 -0.04 -4.63 -18.41
N LEU A 127 0.74 -4.37 -17.36
CA LEU A 127 1.02 -5.34 -16.33
C LEU A 127 -0.23 -5.73 -15.54
N TYR A 128 -1.05 -4.76 -15.15
CA TYR A 128 -2.32 -5.02 -14.47
C TYR A 128 -3.17 -6.04 -15.23
N LYS A 129 -3.29 -5.88 -16.56
CA LYS A 129 -4.03 -6.81 -17.42
C LYS A 129 -3.37 -8.19 -17.47
N LYS A 130 -2.05 -8.24 -17.68
CA LYS A 130 -1.29 -9.49 -17.77
C LYS A 130 -1.35 -10.30 -16.48
N THR A 131 -1.10 -9.68 -15.33
CA THR A 131 -1.16 -10.34 -14.03
C THR A 131 -2.58 -10.78 -13.71
N GLY A 132 -3.60 -9.96 -14.00
CA GLY A 132 -4.99 -10.35 -13.80
C GLY A 132 -5.40 -11.58 -14.61
N HIS A 133 -4.97 -11.64 -15.87
CA HIS A 133 -5.19 -12.82 -16.72
C HIS A 133 -4.44 -14.04 -16.19
N PHE A 134 -3.15 -13.89 -15.86
CA PHE A 134 -2.32 -14.98 -15.34
C PHE A 134 -2.92 -15.59 -14.06
N VAL A 135 -3.34 -14.76 -13.09
CA VAL A 135 -3.92 -15.21 -11.81
C VAL A 135 -5.30 -15.84 -11.99
N ALA A 136 -6.05 -15.46 -13.03
CA ALA A 136 -7.31 -16.11 -13.37
C ALA A 136 -7.09 -17.53 -13.90
N GLU A 137 -6.02 -17.75 -14.66
CA GLU A 137 -5.66 -19.06 -15.22
C GLU A 137 -4.87 -19.95 -14.23
N HIS A 138 -4.14 -19.33 -13.30
CA HIS A 138 -3.24 -20.01 -12.38
C HIS A 138 -3.54 -19.58 -10.95
N ASN A 139 -4.02 -20.51 -10.11
CA ASN A 139 -4.25 -20.24 -8.68
C ASN A 139 -3.34 -21.08 -7.76
N ASP A 140 -2.23 -21.57 -8.31
CA ASP A 140 -1.25 -22.38 -7.56
C ASP A 140 -0.35 -21.49 -6.69
N LEU A 141 -0.20 -21.86 -5.42
CA LEU A 141 0.63 -21.15 -4.44
C LEU A 141 2.11 -21.14 -4.79
N LYS A 142 2.59 -22.02 -5.66
CA LYS A 142 3.99 -21.98 -6.12
C LYS A 142 4.36 -20.65 -6.77
N TYR A 143 3.40 -19.94 -7.38
CA TYR A 143 3.62 -18.64 -8.01
C TYR A 143 3.54 -17.45 -7.04
N PHE A 144 3.15 -17.69 -5.78
CA PHE A 144 2.88 -16.61 -4.83
C PHE A 144 4.10 -15.70 -4.60
N SER A 145 5.26 -16.30 -4.35
CA SER A 145 6.49 -15.52 -4.08
C SER A 145 6.90 -14.67 -5.27
N ASP A 146 6.87 -15.25 -6.47
CA ASP A 146 7.32 -14.59 -7.69
C ASP A 146 6.40 -13.45 -8.08
N ILE A 147 5.09 -13.69 -8.01
CA ILE A 147 4.09 -12.64 -8.25
C ILE A 147 4.23 -11.55 -7.22
N TYR A 148 4.35 -11.87 -5.92
CA TYR A 148 4.52 -10.84 -4.91
C TYR A 148 5.80 -10.01 -5.12
N ALA A 149 6.94 -10.65 -5.36
CA ALA A 149 8.21 -9.94 -5.57
C ALA A 149 8.09 -8.93 -6.72
N PHE A 150 7.42 -9.35 -7.79
CA PHE A 150 7.16 -8.52 -8.93
C PHE A 150 6.18 -7.35 -8.60
N LEU A 151 5.10 -7.61 -7.86
CA LEU A 151 4.17 -6.57 -7.38
C LEU A 151 4.89 -5.55 -6.46
N ALA A 152 5.72 -6.02 -5.54
CA ALA A 152 6.45 -5.20 -4.58
C ALA A 152 7.48 -4.27 -5.24
N VAL A 153 8.12 -4.73 -6.32
CA VAL A 153 9.01 -3.88 -7.14
C VAL A 153 8.20 -2.81 -7.87
N GLU A 154 7.07 -3.18 -8.48
CA GLU A 154 6.24 -2.22 -9.20
C GLU A 154 5.70 -1.13 -8.26
N MET A 155 5.21 -1.53 -7.08
CA MET A 155 4.65 -0.62 -6.08
C MET A 155 5.62 0.47 -5.58
N GLN A 156 6.92 0.32 -5.79
CA GLN A 156 7.89 1.35 -5.41
C GLN A 156 7.92 2.53 -6.38
N LYS A 157 7.39 2.39 -7.60
CA LYS A 157 7.42 3.46 -8.62
C LYS A 157 6.39 4.54 -8.31
N LYS A 158 6.67 5.80 -8.64
CA LYS A 158 5.72 6.91 -8.52
C LYS A 158 4.71 6.78 -9.67
N PRO A 159 3.40 6.65 -9.38
CA PRO A 159 2.38 6.64 -10.42
C PRO A 159 2.22 8.04 -11.03
N SER A 160 1.77 8.11 -12.29
CA SER A 160 1.43 9.40 -12.90
C SER A 160 0.10 9.94 -12.37
N LYS A 161 -0.05 11.27 -12.29
CA LYS A 161 -1.29 11.92 -11.81
C LYS A 161 -2.54 11.42 -12.55
N ASN A 162 -2.46 11.27 -13.88
CA ASN A 162 -3.58 10.78 -14.69
C ASN A 162 -3.92 9.32 -14.40
N ALA A 163 -2.92 8.46 -14.17
CA ALA A 163 -3.15 7.06 -13.83
C ALA A 163 -3.75 6.91 -12.43
N VAL A 164 -3.32 7.73 -11.46
CA VAL A 164 -3.96 7.82 -10.15
C VAL A 164 -5.41 8.25 -10.29
N LEU A 165 -5.70 9.34 -11.01
CA LEU A 165 -7.07 9.82 -11.23
C LEU A 165 -7.98 8.70 -11.78
N ASN A 166 -7.50 7.99 -12.80
CA ASN A 166 -8.23 6.87 -13.39
C ASN A 166 -8.56 5.79 -12.36
N VAL A 167 -7.58 5.39 -11.55
CA VAL A 167 -7.78 4.41 -10.47
C VAL A 167 -8.77 4.92 -9.42
N LEU A 168 -8.69 6.19 -9.01
CA LEU A 168 -9.62 6.78 -8.07
C LEU A 168 -11.05 6.80 -8.63
N GLN A 169 -11.23 7.11 -9.92
CA GLN A 169 -12.55 7.04 -10.57
C GLN A 169 -13.10 5.60 -10.58
N HIS A 170 -12.25 4.60 -10.83
CA HIS A 170 -12.64 3.20 -10.74
C HIS A 170 -13.06 2.80 -9.32
N MET A 171 -12.31 3.22 -8.29
CA MET A 171 -12.67 2.95 -6.89
C MET A 171 -13.96 3.68 -6.51
N TRP A 172 -14.08 4.96 -6.86
CA TRP A 172 -15.27 5.76 -6.58
C TRP A 172 -16.55 5.16 -7.18
N GLY A 173 -16.48 4.53 -8.36
CA GLY A 173 -17.61 3.82 -8.94
C GLY A 173 -18.26 2.74 -8.06
N TYR A 174 -17.52 2.16 -7.10
CA TYR A 174 -18.07 1.19 -6.13
C TYR A 174 -18.78 1.85 -4.94
N ILE A 175 -18.52 3.13 -4.68
CA ILE A 175 -19.01 3.86 -3.52
C ILE A 175 -19.75 5.14 -3.89
N SER A 176 -20.05 5.35 -5.18
CA SER A 176 -20.69 6.56 -5.68
C SER A 176 -22.06 6.80 -5.04
N ASN A 177 -22.77 5.75 -4.65
CA ASN A 177 -24.07 5.84 -3.96
C ASN A 177 -23.94 6.27 -2.49
N ALA A 178 -22.75 6.11 -1.89
CA ALA A 178 -22.45 6.54 -0.52
C ALA A 178 -21.71 7.88 -0.48
N SER A 179 -21.32 8.41 -1.65
CA SER A 179 -20.61 9.66 -1.83
C SER A 179 -21.60 10.81 -1.95
N ASN A 180 -21.28 11.95 -1.33
CA ASN A 180 -22.07 13.17 -1.51
C ASN A 180 -21.73 13.89 -2.81
N LEU A 181 -20.57 13.56 -3.42
CA LEU A 181 -20.19 14.10 -4.72
C LEU A 181 -21.10 13.58 -5.84
N LYS A 182 -21.52 14.51 -6.69
CA LYS A 182 -22.10 14.20 -7.99
C LYS A 182 -20.99 13.90 -9.00
N LYS A 183 -21.31 13.07 -9.99
CA LYS A 183 -20.36 12.73 -11.08
C LYS A 183 -19.81 13.97 -11.81
N SER A 184 -20.59 15.05 -11.89
CA SER A 184 -20.18 16.32 -12.49
C SER A 184 -19.14 17.10 -11.66
N GLU A 185 -19.03 16.83 -10.37
CA GLU A 185 -18.12 17.53 -9.44
C GLU A 185 -16.74 16.87 -9.40
N VAL A 186 -16.66 15.57 -9.68
CA VAL A 186 -15.41 14.78 -9.68
C VAL A 186 -14.28 15.41 -10.52
N PRO A 187 -14.52 15.92 -11.76
CA PRO A 187 -13.44 16.52 -12.55
C PRO A 187 -12.84 17.81 -11.96
N GLY A 188 -13.57 18.49 -11.06
CA GLY A 188 -13.13 19.74 -10.43
C GLY A 188 -12.36 19.54 -9.12
N LEU A 189 -12.27 18.32 -8.61
CA LEU A 189 -11.54 18.02 -7.37
C LEU A 189 -10.07 17.78 -7.64
N ASP A 190 -9.23 18.28 -6.73
CA ASP A 190 -7.85 17.82 -6.65
C ASP A 190 -7.80 16.35 -6.18
N LEU A 191 -6.70 15.66 -6.52
CA LEU A 191 -6.54 14.24 -6.23
C LEU A 191 -6.63 13.93 -4.73
N PHE A 192 -6.15 14.84 -3.87
CA PHE A 192 -6.12 14.61 -2.43
C PHE A 192 -7.52 14.66 -1.85
N SER A 193 -8.29 15.69 -2.17
CA SER A 193 -9.70 15.79 -1.77
C SER A 193 -10.51 14.61 -2.30
N PHE A 194 -10.31 14.21 -3.56
CA PHE A 194 -11.02 13.06 -4.13
C PHE A 194 -10.65 11.73 -3.45
N PHE A 195 -9.37 11.52 -3.16
CA PHE A 195 -8.93 10.34 -2.41
C PHE A 195 -9.49 10.30 -0.98
N LYS A 196 -9.57 11.46 -0.31
CA LYS A 196 -10.16 11.57 1.04
C LYS A 196 -11.64 11.22 1.05
N GLU A 197 -12.40 11.69 0.07
CA GLU A 197 -13.80 11.31 -0.07
C GLU A 197 -13.95 9.79 -0.25
N ILE A 198 -13.13 9.17 -1.10
CA ILE A 198 -13.15 7.72 -1.29
C ILE A 198 -12.84 6.99 0.03
N GLN A 199 -11.80 7.39 0.76
CA GLN A 199 -11.48 6.81 2.07
C GLN A 199 -12.65 6.93 3.06
N HIS A 200 -13.30 8.10 3.09
CA HIS A 200 -14.45 8.36 3.93
C HIS A 200 -15.64 7.46 3.56
N CYS A 201 -16.02 7.43 2.28
CA CYS A 201 -17.14 6.64 1.78
C CYS A 201 -16.94 5.14 1.96
N VAL A 202 -15.72 4.63 1.75
CA VAL A 202 -15.39 3.22 1.98
C VAL A 202 -15.61 2.82 3.43
N LYS A 203 -15.19 3.66 4.38
CA LYS A 203 -15.41 3.42 5.82
C LYS A 203 -16.90 3.51 6.18
N LEU A 204 -17.60 4.54 5.72
CA LEU A 204 -19.02 4.74 6.04
C LEU A 204 -19.91 3.63 5.49
N SER A 205 -19.66 3.22 4.24
CA SER A 205 -20.47 2.18 3.57
C SER A 205 -20.10 0.75 3.98
N GLY A 206 -18.98 0.55 4.70
CA GLY A 206 -18.45 -0.78 5.00
C GLY A 206 -18.06 -1.57 3.75
N GLN A 207 -17.68 -0.90 2.65
CA GLN A 207 -17.36 -1.56 1.38
C GLN A 207 -16.06 -2.37 1.47
N LYS A 208 -16.18 -3.61 1.97
CA LYS A 208 -15.08 -4.52 2.30
C LYS A 208 -14.08 -4.69 1.15
N TYR A 209 -14.58 -4.84 -0.08
CA TYR A 209 -13.73 -5.05 -1.25
C TYR A 209 -12.73 -3.90 -1.47
N LEU A 210 -13.15 -2.64 -1.25
CA LEU A 210 -12.26 -1.48 -1.33
C LEU A 210 -11.46 -1.29 -0.06
N TYR A 211 -12.06 -1.59 1.10
CA TYR A 211 -11.36 -1.51 2.39
C TYR A 211 -10.17 -2.47 2.47
N GLU A 212 -10.19 -3.55 1.70
CA GLU A 212 -9.10 -4.52 1.56
C GLU A 212 -8.10 -4.16 0.43
N GLN A 213 -8.18 -2.98 -0.17
CA GLN A 213 -7.21 -2.53 -1.18
C GLN A 213 -6.03 -1.84 -0.51
N ILE A 214 -4.81 -2.21 -0.90
CA ILE A 214 -3.59 -1.51 -0.45
C ILE A 214 -3.59 -0.07 -0.96
N ALA A 215 -4.08 0.16 -2.18
CA ALA A 215 -4.22 1.48 -2.79
C ALA A 215 -4.98 2.49 -1.91
N LEU A 216 -5.87 2.02 -1.03
CA LEU A 216 -6.68 2.88 -0.16
C LEU A 216 -5.85 3.65 0.87
N SER A 217 -4.64 3.21 1.22
CA SER A 217 -3.66 3.99 2.00
C SER A 217 -2.45 4.35 1.16
N GLU A 218 -1.90 3.40 0.40
CA GLU A 218 -0.64 3.55 -0.32
C GLU A 218 -0.65 4.70 -1.32
N LEU A 219 -1.72 4.91 -2.09
CA LEU A 219 -1.76 6.00 -3.06
C LEU A 219 -1.68 7.39 -2.41
N GLY A 220 -2.05 7.51 -1.13
CA GLY A 220 -1.95 8.77 -0.39
C GLY A 220 -0.52 9.31 -0.30
N ILE A 221 0.49 8.44 -0.44
CA ILE A 221 1.91 8.83 -0.44
C ILE A 221 2.23 9.74 -1.63
N TRP A 222 1.58 9.51 -2.78
CA TRP A 222 1.87 10.20 -4.04
C TRP A 222 0.93 11.36 -4.34
N ILE A 223 -0.14 11.50 -3.57
CA ILE A 223 -1.23 12.45 -3.82
C ILE A 223 -1.11 13.70 -2.92
N ASN A 224 -0.30 13.67 -1.86
CA ASN A 224 -0.12 14.76 -0.89
C ASN A 224 0.60 16.03 -1.43
N GLU A 225 0.65 16.23 -2.74
CA GLU A 225 1.05 17.51 -3.32
C GLU A 225 -0.14 18.48 -3.17
N LYS A 226 -0.20 19.23 -2.05
CA LYS A 226 -0.94 20.49 -2.05
C LYS A 226 -0.32 21.36 -3.14
N ILE A 227 -1.07 21.58 -4.23
CA ILE A 227 -0.74 22.61 -5.22
C ILE A 227 -0.92 23.97 -4.58
#